data_AF-A0A740Q0R1-F1
#
_entry.id   AF-A0A740Q0R1-F1
#
_cell.length_a   1.000
_cell.length_b   1.000
_cell.length_c   1.000
_cell.angle_alpha   90.00
_cell.angle_beta   90.00
_cell.angle_gamma   90.00
#
_symmetry.space_group_name_H-M   'P 1'
#
loop_
_entity.id
_entity.type
_entity.pdbx_description
1 polymer ?
#
loop_
_entity_poly.entity_id
_entity_poly.type
_entity_poly.pdbx_seq_one_letter_code
_entity_poly.pdbx_strand_id
1 'polypeptide(L)'
;MFTQLKNGQKLQSIVREVEQQIAEVHKKIDERIDSNQFRVLQSFQRNRVSDSHFIPTTGYGYDDAGRETLEKIYAEVFGGESGLVRPQIISGTHAISIALFGILRPGDELLYISGKPYDTLEEIVGIRGTG
;
A
#
# COMPACT_ATOMS: atom_id res chain seq x y z
N MET A 1 21.63 -5.56 -24.22
CA MET A 1 21.27 -6.36 -23.03
C MET A 1 21.51 -7.85 -23.25
N PHE A 2 20.79 -8.53 -24.15
CA PHE A 2 20.95 -9.98 -24.35
C PHE A 2 22.35 -10.42 -24.79
N THR A 3 23.10 -9.57 -25.51
CA THR A 3 24.48 -9.85 -25.95
C THR A 3 25.49 -10.00 -24.80
N GLN A 4 25.14 -9.55 -23.59
CA GLN A 4 25.96 -9.69 -22.38
C GLN A 4 25.65 -11.00 -21.61
N LEU A 5 24.65 -11.77 -22.04
CA LEU A 5 24.19 -12.98 -21.36
C LEU A 5 24.69 -14.23 -22.08
N LYS A 6 25.16 -15.22 -21.32
CA LYS A 6 25.65 -16.52 -21.84
C LYS A 6 24.65 -17.22 -22.78
N ASN A 7 23.34 -17.11 -22.50
CA ASN A 7 22.26 -17.70 -23.30
C ASN A 7 21.41 -16.65 -24.02
N GLY A 8 21.98 -15.47 -24.29
CA GLY A 8 21.25 -14.28 -24.74
C GLY A 8 20.40 -14.48 -25.99
N GLN A 9 20.93 -15.15 -27.01
CA GLN A 9 20.20 -15.39 -28.27
C GLN A 9 18.94 -16.24 -28.05
N LYS A 10 19.04 -17.29 -27.21
CA LYS A 10 17.90 -18.14 -26.88
C LYS A 10 16.86 -17.38 -26.05
N LEU A 11 17.31 -16.60 -25.06
CA LEU A 11 16.43 -15.78 -24.22
C LEU A 11 15.70 -14.70 -25.04
N GLN A 12 16.36 -14.07 -26.00
CA GLN A 12 15.78 -13.01 -26.80
C GLN A 12 14.55 -13.46 -27.59
N SER A 13 14.57 -14.67 -28.16
CA SER A 13 13.42 -15.23 -28.88
C SER A 13 12.24 -15.47 -27.94
N ILE A 14 12.49 -16.07 -26.79
CA ILE A 14 11.46 -16.37 -25.79
C ILE A 14 10.85 -15.08 -25.25
N VAL A 15 11.67 -14.07 -24.93
CA VAL A 15 11.17 -12.78 -24.45
C VAL A 15 10.25 -12.12 -25.46
N ARG A 16 10.63 -12.09 -26.75
CA ARG A 16 9.79 -11.50 -27.81
C ARG A 16 8.44 -12.20 -27.94
N GLU A 17 8.44 -13.53 -27.87
CA GLU A 17 7.20 -14.31 -27.92
C GLU A 17 6.30 -14.01 -26.71
N VAL A 18 6.88 -14.02 -25.50
CA VAL A 18 6.14 -13.75 -24.26
C VAL A 18 5.61 -12.30 -24.24
N GLU A 19 6.39 -11.32 -24.69
CA GLU A 19 5.96 -9.91 -24.81
C GLU A 19 4.71 -9.79 -25.68
N GLN A 20 4.65 -10.51 -26.81
CA GLN A 20 3.46 -10.53 -27.67
C GLN A 20 2.27 -11.22 -26.98
N GLN A 21 2.50 -12.32 -26.25
CA GLN A 21 1.45 -13.05 -25.54
C GLN A 21 0.81 -12.21 -24.42
N ILE A 22 1.60 -11.39 -23.71
CA ILE A 22 1.12 -10.59 -22.57
C ILE A 22 0.73 -9.15 -22.94
N ALA A 23 0.89 -8.73 -24.20
CA ALA A 23 0.66 -7.36 -24.66
C ALA A 23 -0.74 -6.82 -24.31
N GLU A 24 -1.79 -7.64 -24.50
CA GLU A 24 -3.17 -7.25 -24.17
C GLU A 24 -3.38 -7.07 -22.64
N VAL A 25 -2.67 -7.83 -21.81
CA VAL A 25 -2.73 -7.68 -20.35
C VAL A 25 -1.99 -6.41 -19.93
N HIS A 26 -0.82 -6.15 -20.51
CA HIS A 26 -0.08 -4.91 -20.27
C HIS A 26 -0.92 -3.69 -20.62
N LYS A 27 -1.57 -3.67 -21.79
CA LYS A 27 -2.45 -2.57 -22.18
C LYS A 27 -3.56 -2.30 -21.16
N LYS A 28 -4.21 -3.35 -20.63
CA LYS A 28 -5.23 -3.22 -19.58
C LYS A 28 -4.65 -2.72 -18.25
N ILE A 29 -3.40 -3.08 -17.94
CA ILE A 29 -2.70 -2.55 -16.77
C ILE A 29 -2.40 -1.07 -16.97
N ASP A 30 -1.94 -0.65 -18.15
CA ASP A 30 -1.65 0.75 -18.47
C ASP A 30 -2.91 1.63 -18.34
N GLU A 31 -4.05 1.18 -18.86
CA GLU A 31 -5.34 1.89 -18.69
C GLU A 31 -5.71 2.07 -17.21
N ARG A 32 -5.42 1.08 -16.35
CA ARG A 32 -5.63 1.17 -14.89
C ARG A 32 -4.62 2.09 -14.23
N ILE A 33 -3.37 2.09 -14.68
CA ILE A 33 -2.33 2.99 -14.20
C ILE A 33 -2.77 4.43 -14.46
N ASP A 34 -3.21 4.76 -15.67
CA ASP A 34 -3.65 6.11 -16.03
C ASP A 34 -4.81 6.58 -15.14
N SER A 35 -5.83 5.73 -14.96
CA SER A 35 -6.97 6.05 -14.10
C SER A 35 -6.56 6.26 -12.63
N ASN A 36 -5.67 5.42 -12.10
CA ASN A 36 -5.23 5.52 -10.71
C ASN A 36 -4.28 6.71 -10.49
N GLN A 37 -3.38 6.97 -11.44
CA GLN A 37 -2.48 8.11 -11.43
C GLN A 37 -3.28 9.41 -11.41
N PHE A 38 -4.30 9.51 -12.26
CA PHE A 38 -5.17 10.67 -12.30
C PHE A 38 -5.96 10.86 -11.00
N ARG A 39 -6.46 9.77 -10.38
CA ARG A 39 -7.13 9.83 -9.07
C ARG A 39 -6.21 10.39 -7.98
N VAL A 40 -4.96 9.93 -7.92
CA VAL A 40 -3.95 10.44 -6.97
C VAL A 40 -3.66 11.92 -7.25
N LEU A 41 -3.42 12.29 -8.51
CA LEU A 41 -3.15 13.66 -8.91
C LEU A 41 -4.30 14.61 -8.51
N GLN A 42 -5.55 14.21 -8.75
CA GLN A 42 -6.72 15.00 -8.37
C GLN A 42 -6.79 15.21 -6.85
N SER A 43 -6.54 14.17 -6.05
CA SER A 43 -6.56 14.30 -4.58
C SER A 43 -5.46 15.25 -4.09
N PHE A 44 -4.24 15.16 -4.65
CA PHE A 44 -3.16 16.11 -4.36
C PHE A 44 -3.56 17.56 -4.68
N GLN A 45 -4.20 17.79 -5.84
CA GLN A 45 -4.67 19.12 -6.25
C GLN A 45 -5.78 19.65 -5.33
N ARG A 46 -6.76 18.82 -4.97
CA ARG A 46 -7.86 19.19 -4.07
C ARG A 46 -7.36 19.56 -2.67
N ASN A 47 -6.39 18.80 -2.17
CA ASN A 47 -5.73 19.06 -0.89
C ASN A 47 -4.65 20.16 -0.97
N ARG A 48 -4.45 20.78 -2.14
CA ARG A 48 -3.54 21.91 -2.37
C ARG A 48 -2.12 21.64 -1.85
N VAL A 49 -1.62 20.44 -2.12
CA VAL A 49 -0.25 20.04 -1.72
C VAL A 49 0.75 21.03 -2.31
N SER A 50 1.70 21.43 -1.47
CA SER A 50 2.76 22.40 -1.77
C SER A 50 4.01 22.06 -0.97
N ASP A 51 5.11 22.73 -1.25
CA ASP A 51 6.38 22.62 -0.54
C ASP A 51 6.25 22.85 0.99
N SER A 52 5.31 23.70 1.43
CA SER A 52 5.02 23.89 2.85
C SER A 52 4.58 22.59 3.58
N HIS A 53 4.00 21.63 2.86
CA HIS A 53 3.62 20.32 3.41
C HIS A 53 4.82 19.38 3.58
N PHE A 54 6.01 19.75 3.10
CA PHE A 54 7.24 18.98 3.27
C PHE A 54 8.12 19.50 4.40
N ILE A 55 7.63 20.47 5.18
CA ILE A 55 8.35 20.99 6.34
C ILE A 55 8.37 19.93 7.46
N PRO A 56 9.54 19.55 7.98
CA PRO A 56 9.63 18.57 9.05
C PRO A 56 9.13 19.14 10.37
N THR A 57 8.49 18.31 11.18
CA THR A 57 8.16 18.61 12.58
C THR A 57 9.08 17.87 13.54
N THR A 58 9.26 18.42 14.74
CA THR A 58 10.08 17.81 15.80
C THR A 58 9.34 17.85 17.15
N GLY A 59 9.87 17.17 18.16
CA GLY A 59 9.24 17.09 19.48
C GLY A 59 7.91 16.33 19.42
N TYR A 60 6.86 16.92 19.99
CA TYR A 60 5.52 16.30 20.00
C TYR A 60 4.87 16.23 18.61
N GLY A 61 5.28 17.10 17.68
CA GLY A 61 4.69 17.15 16.33
C GLY A 61 3.22 17.57 16.32
N TYR A 62 2.81 18.54 17.13
CA TYR A 62 1.50 19.18 16.99
C TYR A 62 1.45 20.04 15.72
N ASP A 63 0.25 20.22 15.17
CA ASP A 63 -0.04 21.08 14.02
C ASP A 63 0.81 20.78 12.78
N ASP A 64 1.09 19.49 12.55
CA ASP A 64 1.85 19.01 11.39
C ASP A 64 0.95 18.96 10.15
N ALA A 65 0.88 20.08 9.42
CA ALA A 65 0.07 20.22 8.23
C ALA A 65 0.41 19.21 7.13
N GLY A 66 1.68 18.85 6.96
CA GLY A 66 2.13 17.87 5.98
C GLY A 66 1.57 16.48 6.28
N ARG A 67 1.71 16.07 7.53
CA ARG A 67 1.21 14.81 8.05
C ARG A 67 -0.31 14.68 7.98
N GLU A 68 -1.05 15.71 8.40
CA GLU A 68 -2.51 15.72 8.35
C GLU A 68 -3.04 15.72 6.91
N THR A 69 -2.37 16.45 6.01
CA THR A 69 -2.77 16.50 4.60
C THR A 69 -2.51 15.17 3.89
N LEU A 70 -1.41 14.49 4.20
CA LEU A 70 -1.13 13.16 3.67
C LEU A 70 -2.22 12.15 4.07
N GLU A 71 -2.72 12.20 5.29
CA GLU A 71 -3.82 11.34 5.74
C GLU A 71 -5.11 11.59 5.00
N LYS A 72 -5.46 12.86 4.77
CA LYS A 72 -6.64 13.24 3.98
C LYS A 72 -6.54 12.71 2.54
N ILE A 73 -5.36 12.82 1.92
CA ILE A 73 -5.12 12.29 0.58
C ILE A 73 -5.32 10.77 0.54
N TYR A 74 -4.75 10.04 1.51
CA TYR A 74 -4.94 8.58 1.58
C TYR A 74 -6.41 8.23 1.78
N ALA A 75 -7.11 8.88 2.72
CA ALA A 75 -8.53 8.67 2.94
C ALA A 75 -9.33 8.88 1.65
N GLU A 76 -9.12 10.00 0.95
CA GLU A 76 -9.80 10.33 -0.30
C GLU A 76 -9.51 9.32 -1.42
N VAL A 77 -8.24 8.96 -1.64
CA VAL A 77 -7.84 8.04 -2.72
C VAL A 77 -8.36 6.62 -2.49
N PHE A 78 -8.37 6.16 -1.24
CA PHE A 78 -8.89 4.84 -0.86
C PHE A 78 -10.41 4.83 -0.62
N GLY A 79 -11.08 5.98 -0.62
CA GLY A 79 -12.53 6.11 -0.42
C GLY A 79 -12.97 5.94 1.03
N GLY A 80 -12.08 6.15 1.99
CA GLY A 80 -12.39 6.17 3.43
C GLY A 80 -12.72 7.58 3.91
N GLU A 81 -13.41 7.67 5.04
CA GLU A 81 -13.70 8.96 5.71
C GLU A 81 -12.47 9.54 6.41
N SER A 82 -11.51 8.69 6.77
CA SER A 82 -10.27 9.05 7.48
C SER A 82 -9.17 8.05 7.15
N GLY A 83 -7.91 8.44 7.40
CA GLY A 83 -6.74 7.62 7.18
C GLY A 83 -5.71 7.85 8.28
N LEU A 84 -4.93 6.81 8.62
CA LEU A 84 -3.82 6.90 9.57
C LEU A 84 -2.53 6.47 8.87
N VAL A 85 -1.72 7.44 8.44
CA VAL A 85 -0.50 7.20 7.63
C VAL A 85 0.69 7.81 8.33
N ARG A 86 1.54 6.95 8.88
CA ARG A 86 2.55 7.35 9.86
C ARG A 86 3.83 6.53 9.72
N PRO A 87 5.02 7.15 9.80
CA PRO A 87 6.28 6.41 9.90
C PRO A 87 6.37 5.58 11.20
N GLN A 88 5.58 5.92 12.22
CA GLN A 88 5.45 5.12 13.46
C GLN A 88 4.83 3.73 13.20
N ILE A 89 4.08 3.57 12.09
CA ILE A 89 3.56 2.27 11.67
C ILE A 89 4.64 1.57 10.84
N ILE A 90 5.51 0.83 11.54
CA ILE A 90 6.74 0.28 10.96
C ILE A 90 6.55 -0.83 9.90
N SER A 91 5.35 -1.41 9.75
CA SER A 91 5.10 -2.47 8.77
C SER A 91 3.61 -2.68 8.48
N GLY A 92 3.28 -3.44 7.43
CA GLY A 92 1.90 -3.82 7.11
C GLY A 92 1.26 -4.69 8.20
N THR A 93 2.01 -5.63 8.79
CA THR A 93 1.53 -6.45 9.90
C THR A 93 1.25 -5.60 11.15
N HIS A 94 2.08 -4.56 11.41
CA HIS A 94 1.81 -3.60 12.48
C HIS A 94 0.53 -2.79 12.22
N ALA A 95 0.29 -2.35 10.98
CA ALA A 95 -0.93 -1.62 10.61
C ALA A 95 -2.20 -2.45 10.86
N ILE A 96 -2.20 -3.72 10.45
CA ILE A 96 -3.33 -4.64 10.67
C ILE A 96 -3.52 -4.90 12.16
N SER A 97 -2.44 -5.11 12.91
CA SER A 97 -2.50 -5.28 14.37
C SER A 97 -3.15 -4.09 15.07
N ILE A 98 -2.72 -2.86 14.73
CA ILE A 98 -3.33 -1.62 15.25
C ILE A 98 -4.83 -1.59 14.97
N ALA A 99 -5.26 -1.94 13.75
CA ALA A 99 -6.68 -1.95 13.40
C ALA A 99 -7.48 -2.98 14.22
N LEU A 100 -6.95 -4.20 14.36
CA LEU A 100 -7.62 -5.26 15.13
C LEU A 100 -7.72 -4.92 16.61
N PHE A 101 -6.60 -4.60 17.27
CA PHE A 101 -6.58 -4.27 18.70
C PHE A 101 -7.26 -2.92 19.01
N GLY A 102 -7.28 -1.99 18.07
CA GLY A 102 -7.98 -0.71 18.20
C GLY A 102 -9.50 -0.86 18.23
N ILE A 103 -10.03 -1.88 17.54
CA ILE A 103 -11.48 -2.10 17.39
C ILE A 103 -12.01 -3.17 18.35
N LEU A 104 -11.34 -4.33 18.45
CA LEU A 104 -11.79 -5.45 19.28
C LEU A 104 -11.71 -5.13 20.78
N ARG A 105 -12.66 -5.65 21.55
CA ARG A 105 -12.74 -5.54 23.02
C ARG A 105 -12.83 -6.93 23.67
N PRO A 106 -12.54 -7.04 24.98
CA PRO A 106 -12.71 -8.30 25.70
C PRO A 106 -14.14 -8.84 25.55
N GLY A 107 -14.28 -10.06 25.04
CA GLY A 107 -15.56 -10.69 24.74
C GLY A 107 -15.98 -10.65 23.27
N ASP A 108 -15.31 -9.84 22.43
CA ASP A 108 -15.52 -9.85 20.98
C ASP A 108 -14.85 -11.06 20.32
N GLU A 109 -15.38 -11.47 19.17
CA GLU A 109 -14.81 -12.52 18.32
C GLU A 109 -14.40 -11.97 16.95
N LEU A 110 -13.28 -12.44 16.43
CA LEU A 110 -12.78 -12.11 15.10
C LEU A 110 -13.05 -13.27 14.13
N LEU A 111 -13.89 -13.04 13.11
CA LEU A 111 -14.18 -14.02 12.08
C LEU A 111 -13.35 -13.77 10.80
N TYR A 112 -12.41 -14.66 10.51
CA TYR A 112 -11.69 -14.68 9.23
C TYR A 112 -12.43 -15.53 8.20
N ILE A 113 -12.92 -14.91 7.12
CA ILE A 113 -13.77 -15.58 6.12
C ILE A 113 -13.01 -16.10 4.89
N SER A 114 -11.73 -15.74 4.74
CA SER A 114 -10.90 -16.11 3.57
C SER A 114 -9.97 -17.30 3.84
N GLY A 115 -10.22 -18.08 4.89
CA GLY A 115 -9.36 -19.17 5.35
C GLY A 115 -8.31 -18.72 6.37
N LYS A 116 -7.24 -19.49 6.51
CA LYS A 116 -6.16 -19.23 7.48
C LYS A 116 -5.52 -17.87 7.18
N PRO A 117 -5.32 -16.98 8.18
CA PRO A 117 -4.54 -15.77 7.97
C PRO A 117 -3.09 -16.12 7.58
N TYR A 118 -2.38 -15.18 6.94
CA TYR A 118 -0.97 -15.38 6.61
C TYR A 118 -0.10 -15.38 7.87
N ASP A 119 1.03 -16.10 7.82
CA ASP A 119 1.79 -16.56 9.00
C ASP A 119 2.02 -15.50 10.10
N THR A 120 2.41 -14.27 9.73
CA THR A 120 2.71 -13.23 10.75
C THR A 120 1.48 -12.71 11.50
N LEU A 121 0.26 -12.94 10.99
CA LEU A 121 -0.96 -12.61 11.71
C LEU A 121 -1.39 -13.70 12.69
N GLU A 122 -0.91 -14.93 12.56
CA GLU A 122 -1.27 -16.02 13.47
C GLU A 122 -0.86 -15.74 14.91
N GLU A 123 0.28 -15.07 15.10
CA GLU A 123 0.74 -14.62 16.42
C GLU A 123 -0.15 -13.50 16.99
N ILE A 124 -0.61 -12.59 16.12
CA ILE A 124 -1.51 -11.49 16.51
C ILE A 124 -2.89 -11.99 16.95
N VAL A 125 -3.43 -13.00 16.26
CA VAL A 125 -4.74 -13.58 16.59
C VAL A 125 -4.66 -14.73 17.61
N GLY A 126 -3.47 -15.01 18.16
CA GLY A 126 -3.28 -16.00 19.22
C GLY A 126 -3.39 -17.47 18.78
N ILE A 127 -3.27 -17.76 17.47
CA ILE A 127 -3.25 -19.13 16.94
C ILE A 127 -1.87 -19.79 17.16
N ARG A 128 -0.80 -18.98 17.16
CA ARG A 128 0.58 -19.41 17.34
C ARG A 128 1.28 -18.53 18.39
N GLY A 129 2.17 -19.12 19.19
CA GLY A 129 2.88 -18.41 20.26
C GLY A 129 2.19 -18.53 21.62
N THR A 130 2.81 -17.99 22.67
CA THR A 130 2.27 -18.04 24.05
C THR A 130 1.59 -16.75 24.50
N GLY A 131 1.44 -15.78 23.60
CA GLY A 131 0.96 -14.44 23.92
C GLY A 131 2.08 -13.57 24.49
#